data_AF-A0A8T2SYP8-F1
#
_entry.id   AF-A0A8T2SYP8-F1
#
_cell.length_a   1.000
_cell.length_b   1.000
_cell.length_c   1.000
_cell.angle_alpha   90.00
_cell.angle_beta   90.00
_cell.angle_gamma   90.00
#
_symmetry.space_group_name_H-M   'P 1'
#
loop_
_entity.id
_entity.type
_entity.pdbx_description
1 polymer ?
#
loop_
_entity_poly.entity_id
_entity_poly.type
_entity_poly.pdbx_seq_one_letter_code
_entity_poly.pdbx_strand_id
1 'polypeptide(L)'
;MRNLSRQMSEFHRKCFASMRWYASEGMRGDDDVGSQSLHICSLCREGKVNEAYLIFKELRDRNQRVSTNAHDSLAFGLARLGQVKDAAQIFVELKASGGMYKETMYRKLIWNLSKAGYVEEASRFLDESRQLGLRLSMEGFTAYIECLVQVGQSNHAYAVYQKLKSSGRVPCVSILHHLVLGLSQNGESRKAFLLLQEIIERGAELCLLLFNAVIKGLTNEGHLEDALTLFEKMQMIKVQPDLITYNHIIHALGKGRNFSKALGFFAEMKAQGIHPNVHTYSVLVDVLGKNGLVTEAYEVWKEMRHDGVTPNLITYNTMFDALGRAGYVDAATLVLEEMTAENISPDMYTFSILIRNLGKARKLAGAKALFEKVMDKMGVVNVVTYTTMITVLCKAGEIDEAHEYFRKMISAGHVPNVVTFTALISGLCTAGMLDKGYALFQAMKDVECSPNFATYRTMARAYAEAGIEDRVNMLISEMRASGIEPDRFFYSSVLAGYKKSCKTDAACNLFERIRVEAIEIDTPLLNTMLGVLLGGGRTDDAYNCFQEMNRFGCTPDQQSYNIICYGLRNAGRLNDAHVIEEKRKLDIVKGWRHSSTL
;
A
#
# COMPACT_ATOMS: atom_id res chain seq x y z
N MET A 1 -24.73 -19.32 65.85
CA MET A 1 -25.77 -20.20 65.27
C MET A 1 -27.22 -19.73 65.43
N ARG A 2 -27.61 -18.89 66.42
CA ARG A 2 -29.00 -18.40 66.52
C ARG A 2 -29.40 -17.30 65.49
N ASN A 3 -28.45 -16.52 64.96
CA ASN A 3 -28.75 -15.49 63.93
C ASN A 3 -28.95 -16.05 62.50
N LEU A 4 -28.34 -17.19 62.17
CA LEU A 4 -28.57 -17.85 60.87
C LEU A 4 -29.97 -18.46 60.76
N SER A 5 -30.53 -18.99 61.87
CA SER A 5 -31.89 -19.56 61.86
C SER A 5 -32.99 -18.49 61.69
N ARG A 6 -32.75 -17.27 62.19
CA ARG A 6 -33.74 -16.18 62.16
C ARG A 6 -33.83 -15.57 60.75
N GLN A 7 -32.69 -15.38 60.09
CA GLN A 7 -32.61 -14.89 58.71
C GLN A 7 -33.17 -15.90 57.68
N MET A 8 -32.96 -17.21 57.86
CA MET A 8 -33.57 -18.23 56.97
C MET A 8 -35.10 -18.33 57.12
N SER A 9 -35.66 -18.03 58.30
CA SER A 9 -37.13 -18.05 58.51
C SER A 9 -37.83 -16.82 57.91
N GLU A 10 -37.15 -15.67 57.88
CA GLU A 10 -37.67 -14.44 57.28
C GLU A 10 -37.60 -14.49 55.76
N PHE A 11 -36.56 -15.12 55.21
CA PHE A 11 -36.43 -15.38 53.76
C PHE A 11 -37.52 -16.35 53.28
N HIS A 12 -37.79 -17.44 54.00
CA HIS A 12 -38.88 -18.35 53.66
C HIS A 12 -40.28 -17.71 53.78
N ARG A 13 -40.53 -16.86 54.78
CA ARG A 13 -41.83 -16.15 54.90
C ARG A 13 -42.05 -15.13 53.79
N LYS A 14 -41.02 -14.42 53.33
CA LYS A 14 -41.13 -13.48 52.19
C LYS A 14 -41.33 -14.21 50.86
N CYS A 15 -40.70 -15.37 50.65
CA CYS A 15 -40.96 -16.21 49.48
C CYS A 15 -42.37 -16.80 49.47
N PHE A 16 -42.91 -17.26 50.62
CA PHE A 16 -44.26 -17.80 50.70
C PHE A 16 -45.36 -16.73 50.61
N ALA A 17 -45.11 -15.50 51.08
CA ALA A 17 -46.05 -14.39 50.93
C ALA A 17 -46.18 -13.92 49.47
N SER A 18 -45.11 -13.98 48.68
CA SER A 18 -45.14 -13.66 47.24
C SER A 18 -45.82 -14.76 46.40
N MET A 19 -45.83 -16.02 46.87
CA MET A 19 -46.53 -17.13 46.19
C MET A 19 -48.04 -17.13 46.44
N ARG A 20 -48.52 -16.64 47.59
CA ARG A 20 -49.97 -16.57 47.87
C ARG A 20 -50.70 -15.47 47.11
N TRP A 21 -50.00 -14.44 46.64
CA TRP A 21 -50.60 -13.39 45.78
C TRP A 21 -50.79 -13.87 44.33
N TYR A 22 -50.02 -14.86 43.87
CA TYR A 22 -50.14 -15.44 42.53
C TYR A 22 -51.19 -16.57 42.43
N ALA A 23 -51.77 -17.02 43.55
CA ALA A 23 -52.66 -18.17 43.60
C ALA A 23 -54.16 -17.83 43.61
N SER A 24 -54.56 -16.55 43.48
CA SER A 24 -55.95 -16.16 43.70
C SER A 24 -56.65 -15.39 42.58
N GLU A 25 -56.14 -15.39 41.33
CA GLU A 25 -56.94 -14.92 40.20
C GLU A 25 -56.64 -15.71 38.92
N GLY A 26 -57.62 -16.50 38.46
CA GLY A 26 -57.81 -16.78 37.04
C GLY A 26 -57.26 -18.09 36.46
N MET A 27 -57.61 -19.25 37.02
CA MET A 27 -57.62 -20.47 36.20
C MET A 27 -58.73 -20.37 35.13
N ARG A 28 -58.33 -20.38 33.85
CA ARG A 28 -59.03 -21.01 32.72
C ARG A 28 -58.20 -20.87 31.44
N GLY A 29 -57.41 -21.90 31.09
CA GLY A 29 -57.02 -22.20 29.70
C GLY A 29 -55.56 -21.99 29.26
N ASP A 30 -54.66 -21.40 30.06
CA ASP A 30 -53.32 -20.95 29.62
C ASP A 30 -52.10 -21.69 30.26
N ASP A 31 -52.32 -22.74 31.06
CA ASP A 31 -51.27 -23.34 31.91
C ASP A 31 -50.12 -24.07 31.15
N ASP A 32 -50.36 -24.56 29.94
CA ASP A 32 -49.33 -25.28 29.15
C ASP A 32 -48.29 -24.33 28.55
N VAL A 33 -48.73 -23.14 28.12
CA VAL A 33 -47.89 -22.10 27.48
C VAL A 33 -46.87 -21.53 28.47
N GLY A 34 -47.26 -21.33 29.73
CA GLY A 34 -46.39 -20.84 30.79
C GLY A 34 -45.34 -21.87 31.21
N SER A 35 -45.74 -23.15 31.36
CA SER A 35 -44.87 -24.26 31.76
C SER A 35 -43.78 -24.55 30.73
N GLN A 36 -44.14 -24.64 29.44
CA GLN A 36 -43.21 -24.92 28.36
C GLN A 36 -42.27 -23.73 28.08
N SER A 37 -42.77 -22.50 28.21
CA SER A 37 -41.93 -21.29 28.15
C SER A 37 -40.86 -21.25 29.25
N LEU A 38 -41.22 -21.66 30.47
CA LEU A 38 -40.29 -21.77 31.59
C LEU A 38 -39.27 -22.90 31.38
N HIS A 39 -39.70 -24.02 30.78
CA HIS A 39 -38.84 -25.14 30.45
C HIS A 39 -37.76 -24.75 29.42
N ILE A 40 -38.13 -24.04 28.34
CA ILE A 40 -37.18 -23.48 27.37
C ILE A 40 -36.16 -22.57 28.06
N CYS A 41 -36.59 -21.72 28.98
CA CYS A 41 -35.69 -20.85 29.74
C CYS A 41 -34.71 -21.65 30.63
N SER A 42 -35.16 -22.74 31.27
CA SER A 42 -34.30 -23.60 32.10
C SER A 42 -33.22 -24.29 31.24
N LEU A 43 -33.62 -24.89 30.12
CA LEU A 43 -32.70 -25.57 29.21
C LEU A 43 -31.64 -24.62 28.64
N CYS A 44 -32.02 -23.38 28.31
CA CYS A 44 -31.06 -22.36 27.90
C CYS A 44 -30.06 -21.99 29.01
N ARG A 45 -30.50 -21.94 30.28
CA ARG A 45 -29.61 -21.68 31.43
C ARG A 45 -28.66 -22.84 31.70
N GLU A 46 -29.11 -24.07 31.48
CA GLU A 46 -28.31 -25.30 31.61
C GLU A 46 -27.35 -25.51 30.41
N GLY A 47 -27.42 -24.66 29.38
CA GLY A 47 -26.56 -24.74 28.20
C GLY A 47 -27.04 -25.71 27.11
N LYS A 48 -28.21 -26.36 27.29
CA LYS A 48 -28.84 -27.28 26.34
C LYS A 48 -29.70 -26.54 25.31
N VAL A 49 -29.08 -25.60 24.61
CA VAL A 49 -29.79 -24.67 23.72
C VAL A 49 -30.43 -25.37 22.50
N ASN A 50 -29.78 -26.38 21.93
CA ASN A 50 -30.33 -27.12 20.77
C ASN A 50 -31.61 -27.90 21.13
N GLU A 51 -31.65 -28.49 22.33
CA GLU A 51 -32.86 -29.16 22.85
C GLU A 51 -33.98 -28.14 23.08
N ALA A 52 -33.66 -26.97 23.65
CA ALA A 52 -34.60 -25.87 23.81
C ALA A 52 -35.14 -25.36 22.46
N TYR A 53 -34.31 -25.36 21.41
CA TYR A 53 -34.70 -24.94 20.05
C TYR A 53 -35.63 -25.95 19.36
N LEU A 54 -35.40 -27.25 19.57
CA LEU A 54 -36.30 -28.29 19.06
C LEU A 54 -37.68 -28.18 19.70
N ILE A 55 -37.75 -28.00 21.03
CA ILE A 55 -39.00 -27.77 21.74
C ILE A 55 -39.68 -26.51 21.20
N PHE A 56 -38.96 -25.41 21.05
CA PHE A 56 -39.50 -24.18 20.46
C PHE A 56 -40.08 -24.41 19.05
N LYS A 57 -39.41 -25.20 18.20
CA LYS A 57 -39.87 -25.55 16.86
C LYS A 57 -41.16 -26.38 16.88
N GLU A 58 -41.28 -27.34 17.81
CA GLU A 58 -42.51 -28.11 17.99
C GLU A 58 -43.68 -27.23 18.45
N LEU A 59 -43.44 -26.28 19.35
CA LEU A 59 -44.46 -25.32 19.79
C LEU A 59 -44.89 -24.37 18.66
N ARG A 60 -43.93 -23.99 17.82
CA ARG A 60 -44.17 -23.20 16.61
C ARG A 60 -45.06 -23.95 15.62
N ASP A 61 -44.74 -25.21 15.33
CA ASP A 61 -45.50 -26.03 14.39
C ASP A 61 -46.94 -26.30 14.90
N ARG A 62 -47.17 -26.16 16.22
CA ARG A 62 -48.50 -26.22 16.87
C ARG A 62 -49.20 -24.85 17.01
N ASN A 63 -48.63 -23.76 16.49
CA ASN A 63 -49.14 -22.38 16.63
C ASN A 63 -49.38 -21.94 18.09
N GLN A 64 -48.63 -22.48 19.05
CA GLN A 64 -48.73 -22.07 20.45
C GLN A 64 -47.89 -20.82 20.73
N ARG A 65 -48.43 -19.90 21.54
CA ARG A 65 -47.70 -18.68 21.93
C ARG A 65 -46.56 -19.04 22.88
N VAL A 66 -45.37 -18.50 22.65
CA VAL A 66 -44.22 -18.67 23.54
C VAL A 66 -43.93 -17.32 24.21
N SER A 67 -43.58 -17.31 25.50
CA SER A 67 -43.31 -16.06 26.22
C SER A 67 -42.13 -15.28 25.62
N THR A 68 -42.14 -13.95 25.78
CA THR A 68 -41.04 -13.06 25.35
C THR A 68 -39.70 -13.41 26.03
N ASN A 69 -39.72 -13.94 27.25
CA ASN A 69 -38.52 -14.36 27.98
C ASN A 69 -37.89 -15.65 27.44
N ALA A 70 -38.71 -16.57 26.94
CA ALA A 70 -38.25 -17.79 26.28
C ALA A 70 -37.59 -17.44 24.93
N HIS A 71 -38.18 -16.52 24.16
CA HIS A 71 -37.55 -15.97 22.96
C HIS A 71 -36.20 -15.29 23.26
N ASP A 72 -36.09 -14.47 24.32
CA ASP A 72 -34.80 -13.83 24.72
C ASP A 72 -33.73 -14.87 25.08
N SER A 73 -34.12 -15.88 25.87
CA SER A 73 -33.20 -16.92 26.34
C SER A 73 -32.70 -17.79 25.19
N LEU A 74 -33.59 -18.12 24.24
CA LEU A 74 -33.30 -18.96 23.09
C LEU A 74 -32.47 -18.21 22.04
N ALA A 75 -32.85 -16.99 21.68
CA ALA A 75 -32.08 -16.16 20.75
C ALA A 75 -30.66 -15.92 21.29
N PHE A 76 -30.51 -15.67 22.60
CA PHE A 76 -29.20 -15.53 23.22
C PHE A 76 -28.39 -16.84 23.21
N GLY A 77 -29.03 -17.97 23.55
CA GLY A 77 -28.37 -19.27 23.55
C GLY A 77 -27.85 -19.67 22.17
N LEU A 78 -28.66 -19.50 21.13
CA LEU A 78 -28.32 -19.85 19.74
C LEU A 78 -27.22 -18.93 19.20
N ALA A 79 -27.30 -17.64 19.54
CA ALA A 79 -26.25 -16.69 19.20
C ALA A 79 -24.91 -17.06 19.85
N ARG A 80 -24.91 -17.59 21.09
CA ARG A 80 -23.69 -18.10 21.75
C ARG A 80 -23.10 -19.35 21.09
N LEU A 81 -23.94 -20.17 20.45
CA LEU A 81 -23.51 -21.35 19.68
C LEU A 81 -23.09 -21.03 18.25
N GLY A 82 -23.14 -19.77 17.82
CA GLY A 82 -22.84 -19.36 16.44
C GLY A 82 -23.97 -19.67 15.43
N GLN A 83 -25.15 -20.10 15.90
CA GLN A 83 -26.34 -20.34 15.08
C GLN A 83 -27.12 -19.03 14.89
N VAL A 84 -26.47 -18.09 14.22
CA VAL A 84 -26.89 -16.68 14.19
C VAL A 84 -28.12 -16.44 13.31
N LYS A 85 -28.30 -17.23 12.24
CA LYS A 85 -29.49 -17.18 11.37
C LYS A 85 -30.76 -17.60 12.13
N ASP A 86 -30.65 -18.66 12.92
CA ASP A 86 -31.76 -19.15 13.75
C ASP A 86 -32.09 -18.17 14.87
N ALA A 87 -31.07 -17.55 15.49
CA ALA A 87 -31.25 -16.50 16.47
C ALA A 87 -31.94 -15.25 15.89
N ALA A 88 -31.57 -14.83 14.68
CA ALA A 88 -32.21 -13.70 13.99
C ALA A 88 -33.66 -14.05 13.58
N GLN A 89 -33.91 -15.29 13.17
CA GLN A 89 -35.26 -15.77 12.81
C GLN A 89 -36.21 -15.74 14.00
N ILE A 90 -35.77 -16.19 15.18
CA ILE A 90 -36.55 -16.10 16.43
C ILE A 90 -36.92 -14.65 16.76
N PHE A 91 -36.02 -13.71 16.45
CA PHE A 91 -36.27 -12.29 16.66
C PHE A 91 -37.33 -11.73 15.69
N VAL A 92 -37.31 -12.16 14.42
CA VAL A 92 -38.33 -11.82 13.42
C VAL A 92 -39.70 -12.43 13.79
N GLU A 93 -39.71 -13.65 14.32
CA GLU A 93 -40.94 -14.33 14.77
C GLU A 93 -41.55 -13.63 16.00
N LEU A 94 -40.72 -13.20 16.96
CA LEU A 94 -41.17 -12.40 18.09
C LEU A 94 -41.81 -11.08 17.61
N LYS A 95 -41.26 -10.46 16.58
CA LYS A 95 -41.81 -9.25 15.95
C LYS A 95 -43.18 -9.48 15.31
N ALA A 96 -43.34 -10.59 14.58
CA ALA A 96 -44.62 -10.96 13.97
C ALA A 96 -45.71 -11.25 15.03
N SER A 97 -45.32 -11.72 16.21
CA SER A 97 -46.24 -12.02 17.33
C SER A 97 -46.67 -10.79 18.17
N GLY A 98 -46.14 -9.59 17.89
CA GLY A 98 -46.48 -8.37 18.64
C GLY A 98 -45.88 -8.29 20.06
N GLY A 99 -44.82 -9.05 20.34
CA GLY A 99 -44.15 -9.02 21.65
C GLY A 99 -43.40 -7.70 21.91
N MET A 100 -43.42 -7.21 23.16
CA MET A 100 -42.61 -6.05 23.54
C MET A 100 -41.12 -6.39 23.55
N TYR A 101 -40.33 -5.62 22.81
CA TYR A 101 -38.87 -5.75 22.77
C TYR A 101 -38.25 -5.21 24.05
N LYS A 102 -37.32 -5.97 24.63
CA LYS A 102 -36.44 -5.47 25.69
C LYS A 102 -35.15 -4.94 25.05
N GLU A 103 -34.67 -3.79 25.49
CA GLU A 103 -33.38 -3.21 25.08
C GLU A 103 -32.22 -4.23 25.20
N THR A 104 -32.30 -5.10 26.21
CA THR A 104 -31.35 -6.19 26.45
C THR A 104 -31.25 -7.19 25.30
N MET A 105 -32.32 -7.37 24.53
CA MET A 105 -32.42 -8.33 23.43
C MET A 105 -31.70 -7.80 22.18
N TYR A 106 -31.94 -6.53 21.79
CA TYR A 106 -31.19 -5.84 20.73
C TYR A 106 -29.69 -5.78 21.05
N ARG A 107 -29.32 -5.44 22.29
CA ARG A 107 -27.92 -5.38 22.74
C ARG A 107 -27.20 -6.72 22.53
N LYS A 108 -27.79 -7.82 23.01
CA LYS A 108 -27.21 -9.17 22.92
C LYS A 108 -27.13 -9.65 21.48
N LEU A 109 -28.16 -9.41 20.68
CA LEU A 109 -28.20 -9.84 19.28
C LEU A 109 -27.15 -9.11 18.44
N ILE A 110 -27.07 -7.78 18.55
CA ILE A 110 -26.05 -6.98 17.84
C ILE A 110 -24.64 -7.41 18.25
N TRP A 111 -24.39 -7.61 19.56
CA TRP A 111 -23.09 -8.06 20.05
C TRP A 111 -22.67 -9.42 19.46
N ASN A 112 -23.58 -10.41 19.46
CA ASN A 112 -23.28 -11.73 18.92
C ASN A 112 -23.16 -11.73 17.38
N LEU A 113 -24.03 -11.01 16.66
CA LEU A 113 -23.92 -10.83 15.20
C LEU A 113 -22.57 -10.21 14.82
N SER A 114 -22.16 -9.21 15.59
CA SER A 114 -20.86 -8.55 15.43
C SER A 114 -19.70 -9.50 15.71
N LYS A 115 -19.75 -10.26 16.81
CA LYS A 115 -18.74 -11.30 17.13
C LYS A 115 -18.64 -12.39 16.05
N ALA A 116 -19.75 -12.70 15.38
CA ALA A 116 -19.82 -13.72 14.35
C ALA A 116 -19.54 -13.19 12.92
N GLY A 117 -19.29 -11.88 12.75
CA GLY A 117 -18.93 -11.30 11.45
C GLY A 117 -20.11 -10.94 10.52
N TYR A 118 -21.36 -11.03 10.99
CA TYR A 118 -22.57 -10.71 10.22
C TYR A 118 -22.88 -9.20 10.27
N VAL A 119 -22.11 -8.43 9.51
CA VAL A 119 -22.15 -6.96 9.53
C VAL A 119 -23.48 -6.38 9.03
N GLU A 120 -24.05 -6.92 7.95
CA GLU A 120 -25.26 -6.38 7.34
C GLU A 120 -26.48 -6.56 8.25
N GLU A 121 -26.63 -7.74 8.82
CA GLU A 121 -27.69 -8.05 9.78
C GLU A 121 -27.51 -7.24 11.07
N ALA A 122 -26.28 -7.10 11.59
CA ALA A 122 -26.01 -6.25 12.76
C ALA A 122 -26.36 -4.77 12.49
N SER A 123 -26.04 -4.26 11.30
CA SER A 123 -26.38 -2.89 10.87
C SER A 123 -27.89 -2.68 10.80
N ARG A 124 -28.63 -3.65 10.23
CA ARG A 124 -30.09 -3.60 10.15
C ARG A 124 -30.73 -3.53 11.54
N PHE A 125 -30.29 -4.38 12.47
CA PHE A 125 -30.80 -4.35 13.85
C PHE A 125 -30.39 -3.07 14.61
N LEU A 126 -29.22 -2.51 14.30
CA LEU A 126 -28.77 -1.23 14.84
C LEU A 126 -29.69 -0.09 14.39
N ASP A 127 -30.01 0.01 13.10
CA ASP A 127 -30.89 1.06 12.57
C ASP A 127 -32.35 0.89 13.03
N GLU A 128 -32.83 -0.35 13.14
CA GLU A 128 -34.14 -0.64 13.69
C GLU A 128 -34.24 -0.23 15.17
N SER A 129 -33.22 -0.52 15.98
CA SER A 129 -33.19 -0.08 17.39
C SER A 129 -33.25 1.44 17.54
N ARG A 130 -32.66 2.19 16.59
CA ARG A 130 -32.69 3.66 16.55
C ARG A 130 -34.07 4.20 16.18
N GLN A 131 -34.74 3.61 15.19
CA GLN A 131 -36.10 4.00 14.81
C GLN A 131 -37.09 3.83 15.97
N LEU A 132 -36.84 2.85 16.84
CA LEU A 132 -37.63 2.60 18.05
C LEU A 132 -37.22 3.48 19.25
N GLY A 133 -36.23 4.38 19.10
CA GLY A 133 -35.77 5.27 20.17
C GLY A 133 -34.97 4.59 21.29
N LEU A 134 -34.53 3.34 21.09
CA LEU A 134 -33.78 2.57 22.10
C LEU A 134 -32.34 3.07 22.21
N ARG A 135 -31.84 3.22 23.44
CA ARG A 135 -30.47 3.69 23.71
C ARG A 135 -29.52 2.52 23.88
N LEU A 136 -28.87 2.08 22.80
CA LEU A 136 -27.82 1.05 22.91
C LEU A 136 -26.67 1.48 23.85
N SER A 137 -26.17 0.52 24.64
CA SER A 137 -25.01 0.69 25.50
C SER A 137 -23.72 0.87 24.69
N MET A 138 -22.73 1.54 25.28
CA MET A 138 -21.43 1.75 24.64
C MET A 138 -20.72 0.43 24.30
N GLU A 139 -20.90 -0.61 25.12
CA GLU A 139 -20.39 -1.97 24.86
C GLU A 139 -20.93 -2.59 23.55
N GLY A 140 -22.18 -2.30 23.19
CA GLY A 140 -22.77 -2.78 21.94
C GLY A 140 -22.17 -2.07 20.72
N PHE A 141 -21.90 -0.77 20.85
CA PHE A 141 -21.18 -0.01 19.83
C PHE A 141 -19.72 -0.45 19.70
N THR A 142 -19.04 -0.79 20.80
CA THR A 142 -17.67 -1.33 20.78
C THR A 142 -17.60 -2.61 19.97
N ALA A 143 -18.47 -3.60 20.25
CA ALA A 143 -18.46 -4.87 19.53
C ALA A 143 -18.81 -4.71 18.05
N TYR A 144 -19.74 -3.82 17.71
CA TYR A 144 -20.09 -3.54 16.33
C TYR A 144 -18.93 -2.88 15.56
N ILE A 145 -18.25 -1.91 16.17
CA ILE A 145 -17.07 -1.27 15.56
C ILE A 145 -15.89 -2.25 15.44
N GLU A 146 -15.67 -3.11 16.44
CA GLU A 146 -14.67 -4.18 16.37
C GLU A 146 -14.94 -5.12 15.17
N CYS A 147 -16.19 -5.53 14.98
CA CYS A 147 -16.59 -6.36 13.84
C CYS A 147 -16.34 -5.66 12.49
N LEU A 148 -16.76 -4.40 12.36
CA LEU A 148 -16.56 -3.63 11.14
C LEU A 148 -15.07 -3.51 10.77
N VAL A 149 -14.22 -3.31 11.78
CA VAL A 149 -12.76 -3.26 11.59
C VAL A 149 -12.20 -4.62 11.16
N GLN A 150 -12.64 -5.72 11.79
CA GLN A 150 -12.21 -7.08 11.42
C GLN A 150 -12.60 -7.46 9.99
N VAL A 151 -13.77 -7.01 9.52
CA VAL A 151 -14.25 -7.24 8.14
C VAL A 151 -13.60 -6.27 7.13
N GLY A 152 -12.76 -5.34 7.58
CA GLY A 152 -12.07 -4.37 6.73
C GLY A 152 -12.91 -3.14 6.35
N GLN A 153 -14.11 -2.98 6.90
CA GLN A 153 -14.99 -1.84 6.66
C GLN A 153 -14.70 -0.65 7.59
N SER A 154 -13.44 -0.26 7.70
CA SER A 154 -13.01 0.79 8.65
C SER A 154 -13.60 2.17 8.38
N ASN A 155 -13.92 2.50 7.13
CA ASN A 155 -14.61 3.74 6.78
C ASN A 155 -16.07 3.76 7.29
N HIS A 156 -16.76 2.61 7.25
CA HIS A 156 -18.10 2.49 7.83
C HIS A 156 -18.04 2.58 9.35
N ALA A 157 -17.05 1.95 9.99
CA ALA A 157 -16.81 2.06 11.42
C ALA A 157 -16.57 3.51 11.86
N TYR A 158 -15.80 4.27 11.08
CA TYR A 158 -15.55 5.69 11.33
C TYR A 158 -16.81 6.56 11.17
N ALA A 159 -17.67 6.26 10.19
CA ALA A 159 -18.94 6.95 10.04
C ALA A 159 -19.88 6.71 11.24
N VAL A 160 -19.91 5.48 11.77
CA VAL A 160 -20.67 5.14 12.99
C VAL A 160 -20.12 5.91 14.20
N TYR A 161 -18.79 6.04 14.31
CA TYR A 161 -18.14 6.86 15.32
C TYR A 161 -18.52 8.35 15.23
N GLN A 162 -18.50 8.94 14.04
CA GLN A 162 -18.90 10.34 13.85
C GLN A 162 -20.36 10.58 14.26
N LYS A 163 -21.27 9.66 13.89
CA LYS A 163 -22.68 9.69 14.30
C LYS A 163 -22.84 9.58 15.83
N LEU A 164 -22.02 8.78 16.50
CA LEU A 164 -22.01 8.69 17.96
C LEU A 164 -21.62 10.04 18.58
N LYS A 165 -20.58 10.68 18.06
CA LYS A 165 -20.09 11.99 18.54
C LYS A 165 -21.13 13.10 18.31
N SER A 166 -21.78 13.15 17.15
CA SER A 166 -22.84 14.14 16.85
C SER A 166 -24.11 13.94 17.69
N SER A 167 -24.35 12.74 18.22
CA SER A 167 -25.45 12.46 19.15
C SER A 167 -25.17 12.89 20.60
N GLY A 168 -24.02 13.54 20.86
CA GLY A 168 -23.62 14.02 22.19
C GLY A 168 -23.13 12.92 23.13
N ARG A 169 -22.89 11.70 22.64
CA ARG A 169 -22.37 10.58 23.44
C ARG A 169 -20.85 10.62 23.44
N VAL A 170 -20.23 10.38 24.59
CA VAL A 170 -18.77 10.28 24.72
C VAL A 170 -18.31 8.86 24.36
N PRO A 171 -17.62 8.64 23.22
CA PRO A 171 -17.12 7.33 22.82
C PRO A 171 -16.13 6.78 23.85
N CYS A 172 -16.20 5.49 24.15
CA CYS A 172 -15.23 4.87 25.05
C CYS A 172 -13.85 4.74 24.38
N VAL A 173 -12.79 4.68 25.18
CA VAL A 173 -11.41 4.56 24.70
C VAL A 173 -11.22 3.28 23.85
N SER A 174 -11.91 2.18 24.20
CA SER A 174 -11.86 0.93 23.42
C SER A 174 -12.39 1.11 21.98
N ILE A 175 -13.45 1.89 21.75
CA ILE A 175 -13.91 2.23 20.39
C ILE A 175 -12.81 2.94 19.60
N LEU A 176 -12.15 3.91 20.23
CA LEU A 176 -11.06 4.66 19.60
C LEU A 176 -9.87 3.73 19.26
N HIS A 177 -9.52 2.81 20.15
CA HIS A 177 -8.45 1.82 19.93
C HIS A 177 -8.72 0.94 18.69
N HIS A 178 -9.92 0.37 18.58
CA HIS A 178 -10.28 -0.47 17.43
C HIS A 178 -10.27 0.33 16.12
N LEU A 179 -10.78 1.56 16.13
CA LEU A 179 -10.79 2.43 14.95
C LEU A 179 -9.38 2.81 14.50
N VAL A 180 -8.49 3.15 15.42
CA VAL A 180 -7.09 3.47 15.09
C VAL A 180 -6.42 2.30 14.40
N LEU A 181 -6.52 1.08 14.96
CA LEU A 181 -5.93 -0.11 14.35
C LEU A 181 -6.51 -0.40 12.96
N GLY A 182 -7.83 -0.31 12.80
CA GLY A 182 -8.50 -0.56 11.53
C GLY A 182 -8.16 0.46 10.46
N LEU A 183 -8.19 1.75 10.79
CA LEU A 183 -7.90 2.83 9.85
C LEU A 183 -6.43 2.83 9.40
N SER A 184 -5.50 2.53 10.31
CA SER A 184 -4.08 2.39 9.96
C SER A 184 -3.79 1.22 9.02
N GLN A 185 -4.56 0.12 9.11
CA GLN A 185 -4.39 -1.02 8.20
C GLN A 185 -4.99 -0.78 6.80
N ASN A 186 -6.00 0.09 6.70
CA ASN A 186 -6.76 0.33 5.46
C ASN A 186 -6.31 1.57 4.68
N GLY A 187 -5.12 2.11 4.97
CA GLY A 187 -4.58 3.25 4.23
C GLY A 187 -5.23 4.60 4.55
N GLU A 188 -5.82 4.73 5.75
CA GLU A 188 -6.51 5.94 6.22
C GLU A 188 -5.80 6.51 7.46
N SER A 189 -4.47 6.53 7.43
CA SER A 189 -3.65 6.76 8.62
C SER A 189 -3.75 8.18 9.18
N ARG A 190 -4.13 9.16 8.36
CA ARG A 190 -4.39 10.53 8.82
C ARG A 190 -5.61 10.61 9.75
N LYS A 191 -6.68 9.84 9.48
CA LYS A 191 -7.83 9.72 10.40
C LYS A 191 -7.41 9.01 11.68
N ALA A 192 -6.60 7.96 11.57
CA ALA A 192 -6.06 7.23 12.72
C ALA A 192 -5.18 8.13 13.61
N PHE A 193 -4.37 9.01 13.03
CA PHE A 193 -3.55 10.00 13.73
C PHE A 193 -4.41 10.96 14.57
N LEU A 194 -5.48 11.53 13.98
CA LEU A 194 -6.39 12.43 14.70
C LEU A 194 -7.09 11.73 15.88
N LEU A 195 -7.54 10.48 15.67
CA LEU A 195 -8.16 9.70 16.75
C LEU A 195 -7.17 9.38 17.86
N LEU A 196 -5.90 9.11 17.52
CA LEU A 196 -4.85 8.88 18.52
C LEU A 196 -4.57 10.16 19.32
N GLN A 197 -4.55 11.33 18.70
CA GLN A 197 -4.45 12.60 19.42
C GLN A 197 -5.62 12.80 20.40
N GLU A 198 -6.86 12.47 19.98
CA GLU A 198 -8.03 12.51 20.85
C GLU A 198 -7.94 11.53 22.03
N ILE A 199 -7.31 10.35 21.87
CA ILE A 199 -7.05 9.42 22.98
C ILE A 199 -6.05 10.04 23.98
N ILE A 200 -4.98 10.67 23.47
CA ILE A 200 -3.94 11.30 24.31
C ILE A 200 -4.53 12.45 25.13
N GLU A 201 -5.34 13.31 24.52
CA GLU A 201 -6.00 14.44 25.21
C GLU A 201 -6.94 14.00 26.34
N ARG A 202 -7.50 12.79 26.23
CA ARG A 202 -8.38 12.20 27.25
C ARG A 202 -7.61 11.58 28.43
N GLY A 203 -6.28 11.55 28.38
CA GLY A 203 -5.43 11.02 29.47
C GLY A 203 -5.58 9.50 29.69
N ALA A 204 -5.97 8.74 28.67
CA ALA A 204 -6.10 7.29 28.77
C ALA A 204 -4.73 6.58 28.78
N GLU A 205 -4.65 5.37 29.34
CA GLU A 205 -3.45 4.53 29.22
C GLU A 205 -3.19 4.19 27.75
N LEU A 206 -2.06 4.68 27.24
CA LEU A 206 -1.69 4.56 25.86
C LEU A 206 -0.97 3.24 25.59
N CYS A 207 -1.41 2.52 24.56
CA CYS A 207 -0.79 1.28 24.13
C CYS A 207 0.24 1.55 23.02
N LEU A 208 1.47 1.03 23.21
CA LEU A 208 2.55 1.03 22.21
C LEU A 208 2.08 0.53 20.83
N LEU A 209 1.16 -0.46 20.81
CA LEU A 209 0.59 -1.01 19.57
C LEU A 209 -0.14 0.05 18.71
N LEU A 210 -0.79 1.04 19.33
CA LEU A 210 -1.50 2.09 18.61
C LEU A 210 -0.52 3.05 17.93
N PHE A 211 0.53 3.44 18.63
CA PHE A 211 1.60 4.27 18.05
C PHE A 211 2.28 3.54 16.89
N ASN A 212 2.66 2.28 17.09
CA ASN A 212 3.27 1.47 16.03
C ASN A 212 2.36 1.31 14.81
N ALA A 213 1.06 1.11 15.00
CA ALA A 213 0.10 1.00 13.90
C ALA A 213 -0.03 2.32 13.11
N VAL A 214 -0.18 3.46 13.79
CA VAL A 214 -0.31 4.77 13.12
C VAL A 214 0.99 5.18 12.45
N ILE A 215 2.15 5.01 13.12
CA ILE A 215 3.46 5.30 12.52
C ILE A 215 3.68 4.42 11.29
N LYS A 216 3.39 3.11 11.35
CA LYS A 216 3.46 2.21 10.20
C LYS A 216 2.57 2.67 9.05
N GLY A 217 1.34 3.06 9.35
CA GLY A 217 0.38 3.54 8.36
C GLY A 217 0.86 4.82 7.67
N LEU A 218 1.19 5.85 8.46
CA LEU A 218 1.69 7.14 7.96
C LEU A 218 2.98 6.99 7.14
N THR A 219 3.91 6.15 7.61
CA THR A 219 5.18 5.90 6.90
C THR A 219 4.98 5.17 5.57
N ASN A 220 4.01 4.27 5.47
CA ASN A 220 3.67 3.58 4.22
C ASN A 220 2.96 4.50 3.22
N GLU A 221 2.11 5.42 3.70
CA GLU A 221 1.41 6.43 2.89
C GLU A 221 2.31 7.61 2.46
N GLY A 222 3.51 7.73 3.02
CA GLY A 222 4.46 8.80 2.71
C GLY A 222 4.27 10.08 3.55
N HIS A 223 3.42 10.06 4.57
CA HIS A 223 3.21 11.14 5.52
C HIS A 223 4.30 11.16 6.62
N LEU A 224 5.56 11.39 6.21
CA LEU A 224 6.73 11.29 7.08
C LEU A 224 6.71 12.32 8.24
N GLU A 225 6.35 13.57 7.98
CA GLU A 225 6.35 14.62 9.02
C GLU A 225 5.34 14.35 10.14
N ASP A 226 4.15 13.85 9.77
CA ASP A 226 3.14 13.43 10.75
C ASP A 226 3.64 12.26 11.61
N ALA A 227 4.38 11.32 11.00
CA ALA A 227 4.98 10.19 11.72
C ALA A 227 6.08 10.62 12.70
N LEU A 228 6.93 11.59 12.31
CA LEU A 228 7.97 12.16 13.19
C LEU A 228 7.34 12.94 14.36
N THR A 229 6.32 13.75 14.08
CA THR A 229 5.55 14.48 15.10
C THR A 229 4.94 13.51 16.11
N LEU A 230 4.42 12.38 15.64
CA LEU A 230 3.85 11.36 16.52
C LEU A 230 4.92 10.67 17.39
N PHE A 231 6.11 10.41 16.83
CA PHE A 231 7.25 9.84 17.55
C PHE A 231 7.73 10.77 18.68
N GLU A 232 7.89 12.07 18.41
CA GLU A 232 8.25 13.04 19.45
C GLU A 232 7.18 13.08 20.57
N LYS A 233 5.90 13.06 20.18
CA LYS A 233 4.78 13.03 21.13
C LYS A 233 4.79 11.77 22.00
N MET A 234 5.12 10.62 21.42
CA MET A 234 5.28 9.34 22.10
C MET A 234 6.37 9.40 23.19
N GLN A 235 7.50 10.05 22.90
CA GLN A 235 8.57 10.26 23.87
C GLN A 235 8.16 11.25 24.99
N MET A 236 7.49 12.36 24.65
CA MET A 236 7.03 13.34 25.64
C MET A 236 6.07 12.75 26.69
N ILE A 237 5.19 11.85 26.26
CA ILE A 237 4.24 11.15 27.14
C ILE A 237 4.84 9.90 27.80
N LYS A 238 6.17 9.72 27.70
CA LYS A 238 6.96 8.63 28.30
C LYS A 238 6.58 7.22 27.84
N VAL A 239 6.01 7.07 26.64
CA VAL A 239 5.85 5.77 25.99
C VAL A 239 7.16 5.48 25.27
N GLN A 240 7.87 4.43 25.66
CA GLN A 240 9.18 4.10 25.08
C GLN A 240 9.02 3.51 23.67
N PRO A 241 9.68 4.08 22.65
CA PRO A 241 9.75 3.48 21.32
C PRO A 241 10.39 2.09 21.37
N ASP A 242 9.92 1.19 20.51
CA ASP A 242 10.50 -0.14 20.37
C ASP A 242 11.23 -0.32 19.04
N LEU A 243 11.81 -1.50 18.84
CA LEU A 243 12.46 -1.90 17.59
C LEU A 243 11.54 -1.71 16.37
N ILE A 244 10.23 -1.94 16.53
CA ILE A 244 9.25 -1.79 15.45
C ILE A 244 9.07 -0.31 15.12
N THR A 245 8.95 0.57 16.12
CA THR A 245 8.84 2.02 15.93
C THR A 245 10.02 2.57 15.12
N TYR A 246 11.25 2.27 15.56
CA TYR A 246 12.47 2.74 14.90
C TYR A 246 12.60 2.19 13.48
N ASN A 247 12.32 0.89 13.26
CA ASN A 247 12.42 0.29 11.93
C ASN A 247 11.48 0.95 10.90
N HIS A 248 10.25 1.28 11.30
CA HIS A 248 9.31 1.97 10.40
C HIS A 248 9.79 3.38 10.04
N ILE A 249 10.28 4.15 11.02
CA ILE A 249 10.79 5.51 10.80
C ILE A 249 12.04 5.50 9.94
N ILE A 250 13.02 4.65 10.24
CA ILE A 250 14.26 4.50 9.46
C ILE A 250 13.95 4.12 8.00
N HIS A 251 13.05 3.16 7.80
CA HIS A 251 12.64 2.75 6.46
C HIS A 251 11.93 3.89 5.70
N ALA A 252 11.05 4.65 6.37
CA ALA A 252 10.35 5.78 5.77
C ALA A 252 11.30 6.93 5.39
N LEU A 253 12.20 7.30 6.29
CA LEU A 253 13.26 8.29 6.05
C LEU A 253 14.13 7.87 4.88
N GLY A 254 14.44 6.59 4.79
CA GLY A 254 15.19 6.03 3.67
C GLY A 254 14.47 6.12 2.33
N LYS A 255 13.17 5.80 2.29
CA LYS A 255 12.32 6.04 1.10
C LYS A 255 12.25 7.52 0.73
N GLY A 256 12.12 8.40 1.72
CA GLY A 256 12.07 9.86 1.56
C GLY A 256 13.41 10.54 1.28
N ARG A 257 14.48 9.77 1.10
CA ARG A 257 15.85 10.24 0.86
C ARG A 257 16.47 11.12 1.96
N ASN A 258 16.00 11.00 3.21
CA ASN A 258 16.48 11.73 4.38
C ASN A 258 17.49 10.89 5.20
N PHE A 259 18.67 10.61 4.62
CA PHE A 259 19.63 9.64 5.17
C PHE A 259 20.29 10.07 6.47
N SER A 260 20.66 11.34 6.59
CA SER A 260 21.31 11.86 7.81
C SER A 260 20.40 11.69 9.02
N LYS A 261 19.09 11.90 8.84
CA LYS A 261 18.09 11.61 9.88
C LYS A 261 17.99 10.11 10.14
N ALA A 262 17.94 9.26 9.10
CA ALA A 262 17.85 7.80 9.27
C ALA A 262 19.03 7.23 10.09
N LEU A 263 20.26 7.68 9.82
CA LEU A 263 21.45 7.32 10.59
C LEU A 263 21.42 7.88 12.02
N GLY A 264 20.86 9.09 12.20
CA GLY A 264 20.61 9.68 13.52
C GLY A 264 19.68 8.82 14.37
N PHE A 265 18.53 8.40 13.82
CA PHE A 265 17.59 7.50 14.48
C PHE A 265 18.22 6.12 14.80
N PHE A 266 19.07 5.60 13.91
CA PHE A 266 19.80 4.36 14.16
C PHE A 266 20.80 4.49 15.32
N ALA A 267 21.52 5.61 15.40
CA ALA A 267 22.41 5.90 16.53
C ALA A 267 21.63 6.10 17.85
N GLU A 268 20.50 6.81 17.80
CA GLU A 268 19.60 7.01 18.95
C GLU A 268 19.05 5.68 19.48
N MET A 269 18.59 4.81 18.59
CA MET A 269 18.10 3.47 18.92
C MET A 269 19.13 2.66 19.71
N LYS A 270 20.40 2.65 19.26
CA LYS A 270 21.50 1.99 19.97
C LYS A 270 21.80 2.66 21.32
N ALA A 271 21.79 3.99 21.38
CA ALA A 271 22.02 4.74 22.63
C ALA A 271 20.94 4.47 23.68
N GLN A 272 19.71 4.14 23.26
CA GLN A 272 18.63 3.70 24.14
C GLN A 272 18.70 2.22 24.54
N GLY A 273 19.74 1.49 24.10
CA GLY A 273 19.90 0.06 24.41
C GLY A 273 18.98 -0.86 23.60
N ILE A 274 18.35 -0.36 22.54
CA ILE A 274 17.54 -1.18 21.63
C ILE A 274 18.46 -1.78 20.58
N HIS A 275 18.68 -3.10 20.66
CA HIS A 275 19.58 -3.79 19.74
C HIS A 275 18.98 -3.92 18.33
N PRO A 276 19.65 -3.41 17.29
CA PRO A 276 19.22 -3.60 15.92
C PRO A 276 19.24 -5.07 15.50
N ASN A 277 18.29 -5.46 14.64
CA ASN A 277 18.22 -6.81 14.11
C ASN A 277 18.57 -6.85 12.62
N VAL A 278 18.57 -8.06 12.04
CA VAL A 278 18.85 -8.28 10.61
C VAL A 278 18.00 -7.38 9.70
N HIS A 279 16.74 -7.14 10.06
CA HIS A 279 15.86 -6.27 9.28
C HIS A 279 16.30 -4.80 9.32
N THR A 280 16.67 -4.28 10.50
CA THR A 280 17.17 -2.91 10.66
C THR A 280 18.40 -2.65 9.78
N TYR A 281 19.41 -3.52 9.86
CA TYR A 281 20.62 -3.39 9.03
C TYR A 281 20.30 -3.55 7.53
N SER A 282 19.46 -4.52 7.16
CA SER A 282 19.07 -4.72 5.75
C SER A 282 18.39 -3.49 5.16
N VAL A 283 17.52 -2.82 5.92
CA VAL A 283 16.88 -1.57 5.52
C VAL A 283 17.92 -0.46 5.33
N LEU A 284 18.85 -0.29 6.28
CA LEU A 284 19.88 0.75 6.16
C LEU A 284 20.80 0.51 4.96
N VAL A 285 21.25 -0.72 4.73
CA VAL A 285 22.08 -1.07 3.56
C VAL A 285 21.31 -0.82 2.25
N ASP A 286 20.02 -1.19 2.17
CA ASP A 286 19.18 -0.95 0.99
C ASP A 286 19.03 0.54 0.70
N VAL A 287 18.73 1.30 1.75
CA VAL A 287 18.53 2.75 1.70
C VAL A 287 19.81 3.46 1.29
N LEU A 288 20.94 3.17 1.93
CA LEU A 288 22.23 3.79 1.60
C LEU A 288 22.67 3.40 0.17
N GLY A 289 22.52 2.12 -0.17
CA GLY A 289 22.88 1.58 -1.49
C GLY A 289 22.08 2.18 -2.65
N LYS A 290 20.76 2.31 -2.51
CA LYS A 290 19.89 2.93 -3.54
C LYS A 290 20.24 4.38 -3.84
N ASN A 291 20.90 5.06 -2.91
CA ASN A 291 21.26 6.46 -3.01
C ASN A 291 22.75 6.71 -3.30
N GLY A 292 23.51 5.65 -3.57
CA GLY A 292 24.91 5.75 -3.98
C GLY A 292 25.91 5.94 -2.83
N LEU A 293 25.46 5.94 -1.57
CA LEU A 293 26.29 6.02 -0.37
C LEU A 293 26.82 4.62 0.01
N VAL A 294 27.56 4.01 -0.92
CA VAL A 294 27.96 2.60 -0.81
C VAL A 294 29.05 2.37 0.23
N THR A 295 29.89 3.37 0.48
CA THR A 295 30.88 3.35 1.58
C THR A 295 30.20 3.21 2.93
N GLU A 296 29.18 4.01 3.19
CA GLU A 296 28.39 3.99 4.42
C GLU A 296 27.59 2.70 4.52
N ALA A 297 27.03 2.20 3.40
CA ALA A 297 26.37 0.91 3.36
C ALA A 297 27.31 -0.25 3.76
N TYR A 298 28.56 -0.20 3.32
CA TYR A 298 29.57 -1.20 3.67
C TYR A 298 30.03 -1.10 5.14
N GLU A 299 30.12 0.10 5.71
CA GLU A 299 30.41 0.27 7.14
C GLU A 299 29.25 -0.22 8.02
N VAL A 300 27.99 0.05 7.64
CA VAL A 300 26.81 -0.52 8.32
C VAL A 300 26.80 -2.05 8.22
N TRP A 301 27.22 -2.61 7.08
CA TRP A 301 27.37 -4.05 6.90
C TRP A 301 28.44 -4.67 7.81
N LYS A 302 29.58 -4.00 7.97
CA LYS A 302 30.62 -4.43 8.92
C LYS A 302 30.15 -4.34 10.36
N GLU A 303 29.48 -3.25 10.70
CA GLU A 303 28.92 -3.03 12.04
C GLU A 303 27.94 -4.15 12.41
N MET A 304 27.05 -4.54 11.48
CA MET A 304 26.14 -5.68 11.65
C MET A 304 26.86 -6.96 12.11
N ARG A 305 28.02 -7.26 11.50
CA ARG A 305 28.83 -8.43 11.84
C ARG A 305 29.55 -8.29 13.17
N HIS A 306 30.08 -7.09 13.45
CA HIS A 306 30.72 -6.79 14.73
C HIS A 306 29.73 -6.96 15.90
N ASP A 307 28.48 -6.57 15.69
CA ASP A 307 27.39 -6.70 16.66
C ASP A 307 26.84 -8.14 16.76
N GLY A 308 27.45 -9.10 16.06
CA GLY A 308 27.08 -10.52 16.08
C GLY A 308 25.80 -10.85 15.34
N VAL A 309 25.28 -9.93 14.52
CA VAL A 309 24.06 -10.13 13.73
C VAL A 309 24.43 -10.79 12.39
N THR A 310 24.05 -12.04 12.19
CA THR A 310 24.38 -12.80 10.98
C THR A 310 23.55 -12.33 9.77
N PRO A 311 24.19 -11.91 8.65
CA PRO A 311 23.47 -11.56 7.43
C PRO A 311 22.69 -12.74 6.87
N ASN A 312 21.49 -12.49 6.36
CA ASN A 312 20.71 -13.49 5.64
C ASN A 312 20.78 -13.25 4.12
N LEU A 313 20.18 -14.15 3.34
CA LEU A 313 20.14 -14.05 1.87
C LEU A 313 19.60 -12.71 1.37
N ILE A 314 18.60 -12.13 2.05
CA ILE A 314 18.03 -10.83 1.69
C ILE A 314 19.08 -9.73 1.91
N THR A 315 19.77 -9.73 3.05
CA THR A 315 20.83 -8.75 3.35
C THR A 315 21.94 -8.83 2.30
N TYR A 316 22.42 -10.03 1.96
CA TYR A 316 23.42 -10.23 0.90
C TYR A 316 22.95 -9.69 -0.47
N ASN A 317 21.73 -10.03 -0.87
CA ASN A 317 21.15 -9.53 -2.13
C ASN A 317 21.03 -8.00 -2.18
N THR A 318 20.65 -7.39 -1.06
CA THR A 318 20.63 -5.93 -0.91
C THR A 318 22.03 -5.34 -1.08
N MET A 319 23.04 -5.97 -0.47
CA MET A 319 24.42 -5.50 -0.57
C MET A 319 24.99 -5.64 -1.98
N PHE A 320 24.67 -6.73 -2.69
CA PHE A 320 25.03 -6.86 -4.11
C PHE A 320 24.35 -5.81 -4.99
N ASP A 321 23.08 -5.45 -4.74
CA ASP A 321 22.42 -4.38 -5.51
C ASP A 321 23.08 -3.02 -5.23
N ALA A 322 23.45 -2.74 -3.98
CA ALA A 322 24.19 -1.54 -3.58
C ALA A 322 25.55 -1.42 -4.29
N LEU A 323 26.41 -2.44 -4.13
CA LEU A 323 27.74 -2.50 -4.76
C LEU A 323 27.64 -2.41 -6.29
N GLY A 324 26.65 -3.10 -6.86
CA GLY A 324 26.37 -3.12 -8.29
C GLY A 324 25.99 -1.77 -8.89
N ARG A 325 25.18 -0.98 -8.17
CA ARG A 325 24.80 0.38 -8.59
C ARG A 325 25.99 1.33 -8.60
N ALA A 326 26.89 1.20 -7.63
CA ALA A 326 28.11 2.01 -7.57
C ALA A 326 29.25 1.49 -8.46
N GLY A 327 29.09 0.33 -9.09
CA GLY A 327 30.11 -0.22 -10.00
C GLY A 327 31.27 -0.94 -9.31
N TYR A 328 31.19 -1.17 -7.99
CA TYR A 328 32.21 -1.91 -7.22
C TYR A 328 32.08 -3.42 -7.40
N VAL A 329 32.32 -3.89 -8.63
CA VAL A 329 32.18 -5.31 -8.99
C VAL A 329 33.15 -6.20 -8.22
N ASP A 330 34.39 -5.76 -8.01
CA ASP A 330 35.41 -6.60 -7.38
C ASP A 330 35.09 -6.82 -5.89
N ALA A 331 34.56 -5.80 -5.22
CA ALA A 331 34.01 -5.94 -3.87
C ALA A 331 32.80 -6.87 -3.83
N ALA A 332 31.93 -6.84 -4.83
CA ALA A 332 30.80 -7.78 -4.92
C ALA A 332 31.27 -9.24 -5.07
N THR A 333 32.39 -9.49 -5.76
CA THR A 333 32.98 -10.83 -5.84
C THR A 333 33.49 -11.32 -4.48
N LEU A 334 34.16 -10.44 -3.71
CA LEU A 334 34.61 -10.77 -2.36
C LEU A 334 33.43 -11.10 -1.42
N VAL A 335 32.37 -10.29 -1.46
CA VAL A 335 31.16 -10.55 -0.66
C VAL A 335 30.48 -11.87 -1.07
N LEU A 336 30.56 -12.28 -2.35
CA LEU A 336 30.07 -13.58 -2.80
C LEU A 336 30.91 -14.74 -2.25
N GLU A 337 32.23 -14.59 -2.20
CA GLU A 337 33.12 -15.58 -1.59
C GLU A 337 32.82 -15.73 -0.09
N GLU A 338 32.64 -14.62 0.62
CA GLU A 338 32.22 -14.61 2.03
C GLU A 338 30.87 -15.33 2.23
N MET A 339 29.87 -15.01 1.41
CA MET A 339 28.55 -15.66 1.46
C MET A 339 28.67 -17.18 1.33
N THR A 340 29.53 -17.65 0.43
CA THR A 340 29.77 -19.08 0.25
C THR A 340 30.56 -19.71 1.41
N ALA A 341 31.51 -18.99 2.00
CA ALA A 341 32.27 -19.45 3.17
C ALA A 341 31.39 -19.58 4.42
N GLU A 342 30.35 -18.75 4.54
CA GLU A 342 29.33 -18.81 5.59
C GLU A 342 28.26 -19.89 5.34
N ASN A 343 28.42 -20.75 4.32
CA ASN A 343 27.47 -21.78 3.90
C ASN A 343 26.08 -21.25 3.51
N ILE A 344 25.99 -19.98 3.10
CA ILE A 344 24.76 -19.40 2.57
C ILE A 344 24.79 -19.57 1.05
N SER A 345 23.92 -20.43 0.51
CA SER A 345 23.90 -20.68 -0.93
C SER A 345 23.26 -19.50 -1.69
N PRO A 346 23.92 -18.95 -2.72
CA PRO A 346 23.29 -18.02 -3.65
C PRO A 346 22.09 -18.65 -4.35
N ASP A 347 21.03 -17.85 -4.55
CA ASP A 347 19.85 -18.26 -5.31
C ASP A 347 19.84 -17.64 -6.72
N MET A 348 18.85 -17.98 -7.55
CA MET A 348 18.70 -17.41 -8.89
C MET A 348 18.56 -15.87 -8.88
N TYR A 349 18.01 -15.31 -7.80
CA TYR A 349 17.88 -13.87 -7.68
C TYR A 349 19.24 -13.21 -7.44
N THR A 350 20.10 -13.79 -6.58
CA THR A 350 21.49 -13.39 -6.37
C THR A 350 22.26 -13.35 -7.69
N PHE A 351 22.22 -14.44 -8.48
CA PHE A 351 22.93 -14.49 -9.76
C PHE A 351 22.40 -13.48 -10.78
N SER A 352 21.08 -13.27 -10.81
CA SER A 352 20.47 -12.25 -11.68
C SER A 352 20.94 -10.83 -11.31
N ILE A 353 21.12 -10.53 -10.01
CA ILE A 353 21.71 -9.26 -9.55
C ILE A 353 23.15 -9.15 -10.02
N LEU A 354 23.97 -10.18 -9.81
CA LEU A 354 25.39 -10.17 -10.16
C LEU A 354 25.63 -10.03 -11.68
N ILE A 355 24.90 -10.76 -12.52
CA ILE A 355 24.96 -10.65 -13.99
C ILE A 355 24.57 -9.24 -14.44
N ARG A 356 23.49 -8.69 -13.87
CA ARG A 356 23.06 -7.30 -14.14
C ARG A 356 24.16 -6.29 -13.79
N ASN A 357 24.82 -6.48 -12.66
CA ASN A 357 25.88 -5.61 -12.17
C ASN A 357 27.13 -5.67 -13.04
N LEU A 358 27.56 -6.88 -13.42
CA LEU A 358 28.66 -7.10 -14.36
C LEU A 358 28.38 -6.44 -15.72
N GLY A 359 27.13 -6.54 -16.21
CA GLY A 359 26.69 -5.87 -17.42
C GLY A 359 26.75 -4.34 -17.34
N LYS A 360 26.31 -3.75 -16.23
CA LYS A 360 26.44 -2.30 -16.00
C LYS A 360 27.90 -1.83 -15.98
N ALA A 361 28.79 -2.63 -15.39
CA ALA A 361 30.23 -2.38 -15.39
C ALA A 361 30.93 -2.69 -16.72
N ARG A 362 30.17 -3.03 -17.78
CA ARG A 362 30.68 -3.43 -19.10
C ARG A 362 31.64 -4.64 -19.08
N LYS A 363 31.60 -5.46 -18.01
CA LYS A 363 32.39 -6.69 -17.87
C LYS A 363 31.63 -7.90 -18.45
N LEU A 364 31.34 -7.88 -19.75
CA LEU A 364 30.50 -8.88 -20.43
C LEU A 364 31.05 -10.31 -20.33
N ALA A 365 32.37 -10.49 -20.47
CA ALA A 365 33.00 -11.81 -20.34
C ALA A 365 32.73 -12.44 -18.97
N GLY A 366 32.79 -11.65 -17.90
CA GLY A 366 32.45 -12.09 -16.55
C GLY A 366 30.97 -12.44 -16.39
N ALA A 367 30.08 -11.64 -17.00
CA ALA A 367 28.64 -11.93 -17.00
C ALA A 367 28.30 -13.26 -17.69
N LYS A 368 28.92 -13.53 -18.86
CA LYS A 368 28.80 -14.80 -19.58
C LYS A 368 29.34 -15.97 -18.76
N ALA A 369 30.56 -15.86 -18.24
CA ALA A 369 31.18 -16.92 -17.45
C ALA A 369 30.35 -17.26 -16.20
N LEU A 370 29.76 -16.25 -15.55
CA LEU A 370 28.85 -16.46 -14.42
C LEU A 370 27.55 -17.16 -14.86
N PHE A 371 26.98 -16.78 -15.99
CA PHE A 371 25.79 -17.43 -16.54
C PHE A 371 26.03 -18.92 -16.82
N GLU A 372 27.13 -19.26 -17.51
CA GLU A 372 27.49 -20.65 -17.81
C GLU A 372 27.76 -21.44 -16.52
N LYS A 373 28.50 -20.86 -15.56
CA LYS A 373 28.74 -21.49 -14.25
C LYS A 373 27.44 -21.79 -13.49
N VAL A 374 26.44 -20.92 -13.62
CA VAL A 374 25.12 -21.13 -13.01
C VAL A 374 24.36 -22.24 -13.71
N MET A 375 24.41 -22.26 -15.05
CA MET A 375 23.81 -23.33 -15.85
C MET A 375 24.41 -24.70 -15.52
N ASP A 376 25.74 -24.79 -15.40
CA ASP A 376 26.45 -26.02 -15.04
C ASP A 376 26.11 -26.52 -13.63
N LYS A 377 26.00 -25.60 -12.67
CA LYS A 377 25.73 -25.96 -11.26
C LYS A 377 24.27 -26.29 -10.97
N MET A 378 23.34 -25.56 -11.58
CA MET A 378 21.91 -25.66 -11.24
C MET A 378 21.09 -26.41 -12.29
N GLY A 379 21.63 -26.69 -13.47
CA GLY A 379 20.99 -27.43 -14.56
C GLY A 379 19.87 -26.68 -15.28
N VAL A 380 19.20 -25.72 -14.63
CA VAL A 380 18.13 -24.89 -15.20
C VAL A 380 18.31 -23.45 -14.76
N VAL A 381 18.19 -22.52 -15.72
CA VAL A 381 18.25 -21.08 -15.50
C VAL A 381 16.85 -20.50 -15.74
N ASN A 382 16.36 -19.64 -14.85
CA ASN A 382 15.00 -19.12 -14.99
C ASN A 382 14.87 -18.00 -16.05
N VAL A 383 13.62 -17.66 -16.39
CA VAL A 383 13.26 -16.57 -17.31
C VAL A 383 13.94 -15.25 -16.94
N VAL A 384 14.03 -14.91 -15.66
CA VAL A 384 14.59 -13.63 -15.18
C VAL A 384 16.08 -13.52 -15.49
N THR A 385 16.83 -14.60 -15.29
CA THR A 385 18.27 -14.62 -15.56
C THR A 385 18.56 -14.55 -17.06
N TYR A 386 17.82 -15.29 -17.91
CA TYR A 386 17.89 -15.14 -19.37
C TYR A 386 17.56 -13.71 -19.81
N THR A 387 16.45 -13.15 -19.33
CA THR A 387 16.01 -11.77 -19.63
C THR A 387 17.09 -10.77 -19.25
N THR A 388 17.75 -10.98 -18.10
CA THR A 388 18.84 -10.12 -17.63
C THR A 388 20.04 -10.20 -18.56
N MET A 389 20.44 -11.40 -18.98
CA MET A 389 21.57 -11.59 -19.89
C MET A 389 21.30 -10.95 -21.26
N ILE A 390 20.10 -11.18 -21.82
CA ILE A 390 19.64 -10.57 -23.08
C ILE A 390 19.66 -9.03 -22.97
N THR A 391 19.14 -8.48 -21.87
CA THR A 391 19.17 -7.02 -21.63
C THR A 391 20.59 -6.47 -21.56
N VAL A 392 21.51 -7.20 -20.92
CA VAL A 392 22.93 -6.82 -20.81
C VAL A 392 23.60 -6.81 -22.19
N LEU A 393 23.39 -7.85 -23.00
CA LEU A 393 23.94 -7.94 -24.36
C LEU A 393 23.37 -6.85 -25.28
N CYS A 394 22.05 -6.60 -25.24
CA CYS A 394 21.42 -5.52 -26.00
C CYS A 394 22.00 -4.15 -25.67
N LYS A 395 22.28 -3.87 -24.38
CA LYS A 395 22.89 -2.60 -23.96
C LYS A 395 24.36 -2.47 -24.35
N ALA A 396 25.06 -3.59 -24.52
CA ALA A 396 26.42 -3.62 -25.03
C ALA A 396 26.52 -3.48 -26.55
N GLY A 397 25.40 -3.66 -27.28
CA GLY A 397 25.37 -3.67 -28.74
C GLY A 397 25.60 -5.06 -29.35
N GLU A 398 25.75 -6.11 -28.53
CA GLU A 398 25.95 -7.50 -28.98
C GLU A 398 24.60 -8.15 -29.32
N ILE A 399 23.92 -7.63 -30.35
CA ILE A 399 22.54 -8.00 -30.70
C ILE A 399 22.43 -9.45 -31.19
N ASP A 400 23.42 -9.95 -31.93
CA ASP A 400 23.40 -11.31 -32.47
C ASP A 400 23.46 -12.36 -31.36
N GLU A 401 24.32 -12.13 -30.36
CA GLU A 401 24.39 -12.98 -29.18
C GLU A 401 23.11 -12.86 -28.32
N ALA A 402 22.54 -11.66 -28.19
CA ALA A 402 21.27 -11.49 -27.49
C ALA A 402 20.15 -12.36 -28.12
N HIS A 403 20.11 -12.44 -29.45
CA HIS A 403 19.22 -13.35 -30.17
C HIS A 403 19.56 -14.83 -29.98
N GLU A 404 20.83 -15.20 -29.82
CA GLU A 404 21.22 -16.57 -29.48
C GLU A 404 20.71 -16.96 -28.09
N TYR A 405 20.88 -16.10 -27.08
CA TYR A 405 20.35 -16.34 -25.73
C TYR A 405 18.82 -16.40 -25.70
N PHE A 406 18.14 -15.57 -26.52
CA PHE A 406 16.69 -15.66 -26.69
C PHE A 406 16.24 -17.00 -27.30
N ARG A 407 16.97 -17.51 -28.31
CA ARG A 407 16.72 -18.84 -28.88
C ARG A 407 16.99 -19.95 -27.87
N LYS A 408 18.08 -19.86 -27.11
CA LYS A 408 18.41 -20.80 -26.02
C LYS A 408 17.30 -20.86 -24.97
N MET A 409 16.75 -19.70 -24.59
CA MET A 409 15.62 -19.60 -23.66
C MET A 409 14.38 -20.35 -24.18
N ILE A 410 14.02 -20.16 -25.46
CA ILE A 410 12.88 -20.85 -26.07
C ILE A 410 13.15 -22.36 -26.17
N SER A 411 14.35 -22.76 -26.60
CA SER A 411 14.71 -24.19 -26.69
C SER A 411 14.74 -24.89 -25.34
N ALA A 412 15.00 -24.15 -24.26
CA ALA A 412 14.91 -24.65 -22.89
C ALA A 412 13.46 -24.75 -22.37
N GLY A 413 12.46 -24.42 -23.20
CA GLY A 413 11.03 -24.51 -22.85
C GLY A 413 10.49 -23.29 -22.09
N HIS A 414 11.24 -22.20 -22.01
CA HIS A 414 10.76 -20.98 -21.34
C HIS A 414 9.96 -20.10 -22.29
N VAL A 415 8.84 -19.56 -21.78
CA VAL A 415 8.02 -18.57 -22.49
C VAL A 415 8.60 -17.17 -22.25
N PRO A 416 9.03 -16.43 -23.28
CA PRO A 416 9.48 -15.06 -23.12
C PRO A 416 8.36 -14.14 -22.65
N ASN A 417 8.67 -13.27 -21.69
CA ASN A 417 7.71 -12.30 -21.16
C ASN A 417 7.88 -10.92 -21.82
N VAL A 418 6.97 -9.99 -21.47
CA VAL A 418 6.97 -8.61 -21.96
C VAL A 418 8.32 -7.93 -21.80
N VAL A 419 9.02 -8.17 -20.68
CA VAL A 419 10.34 -7.57 -20.39
C VAL A 419 11.40 -8.11 -21.37
N THR A 420 11.36 -9.39 -21.69
CA THR A 420 12.30 -10.03 -22.65
C THR A 420 12.14 -9.44 -24.05
N PHE A 421 10.90 -9.39 -24.54
CA PHE A 421 10.61 -8.80 -25.86
C PHE A 421 10.98 -7.32 -25.89
N THR A 422 10.58 -6.54 -24.88
CA THR A 422 10.90 -5.11 -24.80
C THR A 422 12.41 -4.86 -24.82
N ALA A 423 13.20 -5.69 -24.11
CA ALA A 423 14.66 -5.57 -24.08
C ALA A 423 15.28 -5.80 -25.47
N LEU A 424 14.87 -6.86 -26.19
CA LEU A 424 15.36 -7.14 -27.54
C LEU A 424 14.92 -6.08 -28.54
N ILE A 425 13.65 -5.69 -28.51
CA ILE A 425 13.11 -4.60 -29.35
C ILE A 425 13.93 -3.33 -29.11
N SER A 426 14.16 -2.95 -27.85
CA SER A 426 15.00 -1.80 -27.50
C SER A 426 16.42 -1.93 -28.05
N GLY A 427 17.03 -3.11 -27.95
CA GLY A 427 18.37 -3.38 -28.48
C GLY A 427 18.44 -3.23 -29.99
N LEU A 428 17.51 -3.87 -30.71
CA LEU A 428 17.39 -3.81 -32.17
C LEU A 428 17.16 -2.38 -32.66
N CYS A 429 16.25 -1.65 -32.00
CA CYS A 429 15.96 -0.26 -32.30
C CYS A 429 17.19 0.65 -32.09
N THR A 430 17.95 0.43 -31.00
CA THR A 430 19.16 1.23 -30.71
C THR A 430 20.27 0.94 -31.73
N ALA A 431 20.34 -0.30 -32.25
CA ALA A 431 21.24 -0.69 -33.32
C ALA A 431 20.77 -0.22 -34.72
N GLY A 432 19.65 0.50 -34.82
CA GLY A 432 19.08 0.98 -36.09
C GLY A 432 18.32 -0.07 -36.90
N MET A 433 18.16 -1.29 -36.39
CA MET A 433 17.48 -2.40 -37.07
C MET A 433 15.95 -2.35 -36.86
N LEU A 434 15.32 -1.25 -37.25
CA LEU A 434 13.92 -0.96 -36.95
C LEU A 434 12.94 -2.01 -37.51
N ASP A 435 13.20 -2.56 -38.69
CA ASP A 435 12.34 -3.58 -39.31
C ASP A 435 12.32 -4.88 -38.51
N LYS A 436 13.49 -5.31 -38.02
CA LYS A 436 13.61 -6.48 -37.13
C LYS A 436 12.94 -6.21 -35.79
N GLY A 437 13.09 -5.00 -35.24
CA GLY A 437 12.39 -4.57 -34.03
C GLY A 437 10.87 -4.62 -34.17
N TYR A 438 10.34 -4.17 -35.31
CA TYR A 438 8.91 -4.24 -35.62
C TYR A 438 8.41 -5.66 -35.84
N ALA A 439 9.17 -6.49 -36.55
CA ALA A 439 8.83 -7.91 -36.72
C ALA A 439 8.72 -8.62 -35.36
N LEU A 440 9.64 -8.33 -34.43
CA LEU A 440 9.60 -8.89 -33.08
C LEU A 440 8.43 -8.33 -32.25
N PHE A 441 8.07 -7.05 -32.44
CA PHE A 441 6.89 -6.45 -31.83
C PHE A 441 5.57 -7.08 -32.33
N GLN A 442 5.50 -7.49 -33.59
CA GLN A 442 4.34 -8.23 -34.12
C GLN A 442 4.32 -9.67 -33.59
N ALA A 443 5.47 -10.37 -33.64
CA ALA A 443 5.58 -11.72 -33.09
C ALA A 443 5.22 -11.77 -31.59
N MET A 444 5.53 -10.72 -30.83
CA MET A 444 5.13 -10.58 -29.43
C MET A 444 3.59 -10.65 -29.26
N LYS A 445 2.82 -10.03 -30.17
CA LYS A 445 1.35 -10.07 -30.15
C LYS A 445 0.80 -11.44 -30.55
N ASP A 446 1.45 -12.10 -31.51
CA ASP A 446 1.03 -13.43 -32.00
C ASP A 446 1.15 -14.51 -30.92
N VAL A 447 2.04 -14.35 -29.94
CA VAL A 447 2.22 -15.27 -28.81
C VAL A 447 1.43 -14.81 -27.56
N GLU A 448 0.36 -14.03 -27.75
CA GLU A 448 -0.52 -13.48 -26.69
C GLU A 448 0.23 -12.65 -25.61
N CYS A 449 1.44 -12.19 -25.89
CA CYS A 449 2.22 -11.35 -25.00
C CYS A 449 1.90 -9.88 -25.32
N SER A 450 0.90 -9.29 -24.65
CA SER A 450 0.44 -7.94 -25.01
C SER A 450 1.52 -6.87 -24.75
N PRO A 451 1.84 -6.01 -25.76
CA PRO A 451 2.74 -4.90 -25.56
C PRO A 451 2.24 -3.95 -24.48
N ASN A 452 3.14 -3.56 -23.57
CA ASN A 452 2.83 -2.60 -22.53
C ASN A 452 3.25 -1.17 -22.95
N PHE A 453 2.92 -0.20 -22.10
CA PHE A 453 3.32 1.20 -22.25
C PHE A 453 4.81 1.38 -22.57
N ALA A 454 5.70 0.65 -21.89
CA ALA A 454 7.14 0.74 -22.10
C ALA A 454 7.57 0.22 -23.49
N THR A 455 6.88 -0.79 -24.02
CA THR A 455 7.12 -1.36 -25.35
C THR A 455 6.78 -0.33 -26.43
N TYR A 456 5.58 0.25 -26.37
CA TYR A 456 5.15 1.31 -27.29
C TYR A 456 6.06 2.53 -27.23
N ARG A 457 6.41 3.00 -26.02
CA ARG A 457 7.32 4.15 -25.84
C ARG A 457 8.70 3.92 -26.46
N THR A 458 9.24 2.71 -26.32
CA THR A 458 10.54 2.33 -26.88
C THR A 458 10.51 2.38 -28.40
N MET A 459 9.49 1.78 -29.02
CA MET A 459 9.32 1.76 -30.47
C MET A 459 9.06 3.16 -31.04
N ALA A 460 8.15 3.93 -30.42
CA ALA A 460 7.82 5.28 -30.88
C ALA A 460 9.03 6.22 -30.80
N ARG A 461 9.82 6.15 -29.71
CA ARG A 461 11.07 6.89 -29.59
C ARG A 461 12.06 6.50 -30.69
N ALA A 462 12.22 5.21 -30.98
CA ALA A 462 13.15 4.74 -32.00
C ALA A 462 12.76 5.23 -33.41
N TYR A 463 11.47 5.16 -33.77
CA TYR A 463 10.98 5.72 -35.03
C TYR A 463 11.13 7.24 -35.10
N ALA A 464 10.93 7.95 -33.98
CA ALA A 464 11.18 9.38 -33.90
C ALA A 464 12.67 9.72 -34.08
N GLU A 465 13.58 8.95 -33.47
CA GLU A 465 15.04 9.10 -33.68
C GLU A 465 15.47 8.83 -35.13
N ALA A 466 14.73 8.00 -35.86
CA ALA A 466 14.91 7.77 -37.30
C ALA A 466 14.13 8.76 -38.19
N GLY A 467 13.30 9.63 -37.61
CA GLY A 467 12.50 10.61 -38.33
C GLY A 467 11.34 10.04 -39.15
N ILE A 468 10.83 8.84 -38.80
CA ILE A 468 9.73 8.15 -39.48
C ILE A 468 8.41 8.46 -38.76
N GLU A 469 7.81 9.62 -39.07
CA GLU A 469 6.61 10.14 -38.40
C GLU A 469 5.38 9.22 -38.54
N ASP A 470 5.15 8.65 -39.73
CA ASP A 470 3.99 7.80 -40.00
C ASP A 470 3.91 6.60 -39.05
N ARG A 471 5.07 6.00 -38.73
CA ARG A 471 5.17 4.87 -37.80
C ARG A 471 4.91 5.30 -36.36
N VAL A 472 5.35 6.50 -35.96
CA VAL A 472 5.04 7.05 -34.63
C VAL A 472 3.54 7.25 -34.47
N ASN A 473 2.89 7.87 -35.46
CA ASN A 473 1.45 8.10 -35.44
C ASN A 473 0.64 6.80 -35.47
N MET A 474 1.06 5.81 -36.26
CA MET A 474 0.48 4.47 -36.27
C MET A 474 0.55 3.81 -34.89
N LEU A 475 1.71 3.87 -34.20
CA LEU A 475 1.87 3.30 -32.87
C LEU A 475 1.04 4.01 -31.80
N ILE A 476 0.86 5.34 -31.90
CA ILE A 476 -0.01 6.08 -30.98
C ILE A 476 -1.47 5.62 -31.13
N SER A 477 -1.94 5.46 -32.37
CA SER A 477 -3.30 4.98 -32.65
C SER A 477 -3.50 3.54 -32.15
N GLU A 478 -2.50 2.68 -32.37
CA GLU A 478 -2.55 1.28 -31.92
C GLU A 478 -2.51 1.16 -30.38
N MET A 479 -1.71 1.99 -29.71
CA MET A 479 -1.62 2.04 -28.26
C MET A 479 -2.98 2.40 -27.62
N ARG A 480 -3.69 3.38 -28.20
CA ARG A 480 -5.05 3.76 -27.77
C ARG A 480 -6.08 2.69 -28.05
N ALA A 481 -6.02 2.05 -29.22
CA ALA A 481 -6.90 0.94 -29.55
C ALA A 481 -6.74 -0.25 -28.59
N SER A 482 -5.54 -0.38 -28.00
CA SER A 482 -5.24 -1.38 -26.96
C SER A 482 -5.68 -0.93 -25.54
N GLY A 483 -6.33 0.22 -25.39
CA GLY A 483 -6.77 0.76 -24.10
C GLY A 483 -5.66 1.41 -23.26
N ILE A 484 -4.49 1.69 -23.85
CA ILE A 484 -3.37 2.34 -23.16
C ILE A 484 -3.31 3.80 -23.61
N GLU A 485 -3.54 4.74 -22.71
CA GLU A 485 -3.45 6.17 -23.05
C GLU A 485 -1.99 6.66 -22.98
N PRO A 486 -1.51 7.43 -23.98
CA PRO A 486 -0.20 8.06 -23.92
C PRO A 486 -0.14 9.13 -22.81
N ASP A 487 0.87 9.04 -21.96
CA ASP A 487 1.11 10.01 -20.89
C ASP A 487 2.20 11.04 -21.26
N ARG A 488 2.48 11.97 -20.35
CA ARG A 488 3.54 12.98 -20.53
C ARG A 488 4.93 12.37 -20.76
N PHE A 489 5.25 11.22 -20.16
CA PHE A 489 6.54 10.55 -20.34
C PHE A 489 6.67 9.90 -21.72
N PHE A 490 5.57 9.42 -22.29
CA PHE A 490 5.52 8.95 -23.68
C PHE A 490 5.90 10.07 -24.63
N TYR A 491 5.17 11.19 -24.57
CA TYR A 491 5.39 12.32 -25.47
C TYR A 491 6.77 12.95 -25.29
N SER A 492 7.27 13.11 -24.06
CA SER A 492 8.64 13.56 -23.81
C SER A 492 9.69 12.66 -24.48
N SER A 493 9.49 11.34 -24.46
CA SER A 493 10.41 10.39 -25.10
C SER A 493 10.39 10.50 -26.63
N VAL A 494 9.22 10.72 -27.23
CA VAL A 494 9.06 10.89 -28.68
C VAL A 494 9.67 12.24 -29.13
N LEU A 495 9.41 13.33 -28.41
CA LEU A 495 10.03 14.63 -28.67
C LEU A 495 11.56 14.59 -28.55
N ALA A 496 12.08 13.88 -27.54
CA ALA A 496 13.52 13.65 -27.44
C ALA A 496 14.08 12.88 -28.64
N GLY A 497 13.29 11.97 -29.22
CA GLY A 497 13.63 11.28 -30.47
C GLY A 497 13.70 12.26 -31.65
N TYR A 498 12.68 13.09 -31.85
CA TYR A 498 12.67 14.10 -32.91
C TYR A 498 13.75 15.16 -32.77
N LYS A 499 14.18 15.45 -31.53
CA LYS A 499 15.35 16.30 -31.26
C LYS A 499 16.61 15.73 -31.92
N LYS A 500 16.83 14.42 -31.81
CA LYS A 500 18.00 13.74 -32.35
C LYS A 500 17.98 13.64 -33.88
N SER A 501 16.78 13.50 -34.46
CA SER A 501 16.60 13.46 -35.92
C SER A 501 16.43 14.84 -36.56
N CYS A 502 16.50 15.93 -35.78
CA CYS A 502 16.23 17.31 -36.20
C CYS A 502 14.87 17.50 -36.94
N LYS A 503 13.83 16.74 -36.56
CA LYS A 503 12.50 16.81 -37.17
C LYS A 503 11.59 17.77 -36.39
N THR A 504 11.85 19.07 -36.52
CA THR A 504 11.20 20.10 -35.70
C THR A 504 9.72 20.26 -36.01
N ASP A 505 9.28 20.15 -37.26
CA ASP A 505 7.85 20.30 -37.61
C ASP A 505 7.00 19.15 -37.07
N ALA A 506 7.49 17.91 -37.16
CA ALA A 506 6.83 16.75 -36.56
C ALA A 506 6.71 16.88 -35.04
N ALA A 507 7.74 17.43 -34.38
CA ALA A 507 7.72 17.71 -32.95
C ALA A 507 6.72 18.81 -32.58
N CYS A 508 6.60 19.87 -33.39
CA CYS A 508 5.58 20.91 -33.21
C CYS A 508 4.16 20.35 -33.37
N ASN A 509 3.90 19.55 -34.40
CA ASN A 509 2.60 18.89 -34.60
C ASN A 509 2.23 17.99 -33.41
N LEU A 510 3.20 17.23 -32.91
CA LEU A 510 3.01 16.41 -31.72
C LEU A 510 2.73 17.26 -30.48
N PHE A 511 3.42 18.39 -30.32
CA PHE A 511 3.22 19.28 -29.18
C PHE A 511 1.85 19.97 -29.19
N GLU A 512 1.36 20.40 -30.36
CA GLU A 512 -0.01 20.91 -30.49
C GLU A 512 -1.04 19.84 -30.16
N ARG A 513 -0.80 18.58 -30.53
CA ARG A 513 -1.65 17.46 -30.12
C ARG A 513 -1.71 17.29 -28.60
N ILE A 514 -0.58 17.42 -27.89
CA ILE A 514 -0.52 17.37 -26.41
C ILE A 514 -1.42 18.46 -25.81
N ARG A 515 -1.40 19.67 -26.38
CA ARG A 515 -2.22 20.80 -25.92
C ARG A 515 -3.72 20.55 -26.12
N VAL A 516 -4.11 20.01 -27.28
CA VAL A 516 -5.51 19.71 -27.60
C VAL A 516 -6.06 18.59 -26.74
N GLU A 517 -5.24 17.58 -26.44
CA GLU A 517 -5.64 16.43 -25.62
C GLU A 517 -5.63 16.73 -24.10
N ALA A 518 -5.33 17.97 -23.69
CA ALA A 518 -5.30 18.41 -22.30
C ALA A 518 -4.43 17.52 -21.39
N ILE A 519 -3.34 16.97 -21.93
CA ILE A 519 -2.37 16.19 -21.16
C ILE A 519 -1.58 17.13 -20.25
N GLU A 520 -1.28 16.67 -19.04
CA GLU A 520 -0.47 17.43 -18.08
C GLU A 520 0.91 17.78 -18.67
N ILE A 521 1.19 19.08 -18.79
CA ILE A 521 2.46 19.62 -19.25
C ILE A 521 3.32 19.91 -18.02
N ASP A 522 4.55 19.43 -18.02
CA ASP A 522 5.54 19.68 -16.97
C ASP A 522 6.80 20.37 -17.49
N THR A 523 7.61 20.90 -16.57
CA THR A 523 8.88 21.57 -16.89
C THR A 523 9.83 20.69 -17.73
N PRO A 524 10.01 19.38 -17.47
CA PRO A 524 10.82 18.49 -18.32
C PRO A 524 10.34 18.34 -19.77
N LEU A 525 9.03 18.23 -20.00
CA LEU A 525 8.46 18.16 -21.35
C LEU A 525 8.74 19.44 -22.13
N LEU A 526 8.51 20.60 -21.49
CA LEU A 526 8.81 21.92 -22.08
C LEU A 526 10.31 22.09 -22.35
N ASN A 527 11.19 21.67 -21.43
CA ASN A 527 12.64 21.68 -21.64
C ASN A 527 13.06 20.85 -22.85
N THR A 528 12.40 19.70 -23.05
CA THR A 528 12.62 18.85 -24.23
C THR A 528 12.20 19.58 -25.51
N MET A 529 11.01 20.20 -25.51
CA MET A 529 10.49 20.97 -26.63
C MET A 529 11.37 22.19 -26.98
N LEU A 530 11.81 22.96 -25.97
CA LEU A 530 12.77 24.05 -26.15
C LEU A 530 14.04 23.56 -26.84
N GLY A 531 14.56 22.41 -26.40
CA GLY A 531 15.71 21.78 -27.03
C GLY A 531 15.49 21.38 -28.49
N VAL A 532 14.28 20.94 -28.85
CA VAL A 532 13.91 20.60 -30.24
C VAL A 532 13.83 21.85 -31.12
N LEU A 533 13.15 22.90 -30.64
CA LEU A 533 12.97 24.16 -31.36
C LEU A 533 14.30 24.85 -31.63
N LEU A 534 15.17 24.91 -30.63
CA LEU A 534 16.50 25.51 -30.75
C LEU A 534 17.42 24.69 -31.67
N GLY A 535 17.38 23.36 -31.59
CA GLY A 535 18.13 22.48 -32.51
C GLY A 535 17.67 22.61 -33.96
N GLY A 536 16.39 22.95 -34.19
CA GLY A 536 15.81 23.22 -35.50
C GLY A 536 15.96 24.66 -35.99
N GLY A 537 16.62 25.56 -35.24
CA GLY A 537 16.74 26.97 -35.60
C GLY A 537 15.47 27.81 -35.45
N ARG A 538 14.38 27.26 -34.87
CA ARG A 538 13.12 27.98 -34.60
C ARG A 538 13.20 28.75 -33.28
N THR A 539 14.10 29.74 -33.24
CA THR A 539 14.46 30.46 -32.00
C THR A 539 13.33 31.32 -31.45
N ASP A 540 12.48 31.87 -32.32
CA ASP A 540 11.34 32.69 -31.91
C ASP A 540 10.27 31.84 -31.22
N ASP A 541 9.99 30.66 -31.76
CA ASP A 541 9.07 29.70 -31.15
C ASP A 541 9.61 29.17 -29.82
N ALA A 542 10.93 28.94 -29.73
CA ALA A 542 11.58 28.56 -28.48
C ALA A 542 11.44 29.66 -27.41
N TYR A 543 11.63 30.92 -27.80
CA TYR A 543 11.46 32.06 -26.90
C TYR A 543 10.00 32.19 -26.42
N ASN A 544 9.02 32.03 -27.31
CA ASN A 544 7.61 32.04 -26.98
C ASN A 544 7.25 30.88 -26.03
N CYS A 545 7.70 29.66 -26.34
CA CYS A 545 7.50 28.48 -25.50
C CYS A 545 8.04 28.70 -24.07
N PHE A 546 9.20 29.33 -23.92
CA PHE A 546 9.77 29.69 -22.62
C PHE A 546 8.91 30.72 -21.85
N GLN A 547 8.35 31.71 -22.55
CA GLN A 547 7.46 32.70 -21.93
C GLN A 547 6.13 32.09 -21.48
N GLU A 548 5.62 31.08 -22.19
CA GLU A 548 4.36 30.43 -21.87
C GLU A 548 4.46 29.39 -20.75
N MET A 549 5.67 29.01 -20.29
CA MET A 549 5.85 28.01 -19.21
C MET A 549 5.00 28.33 -17.97
N ASN A 550 5.00 29.59 -17.53
CA ASN A 550 4.23 30.03 -16.36
C ASN A 550 2.71 29.93 -16.59
N ARG A 551 2.23 30.07 -17.85
CA ARG A 551 0.80 29.92 -18.19
C ARG A 551 0.35 28.47 -18.08
N PHE A 552 1.25 27.52 -18.33
CA PHE A 552 1.02 26.10 -18.09
C PHE A 552 1.17 25.70 -16.61
N GLY A 553 1.33 26.66 -15.69
CA GLY A 553 1.57 26.38 -14.27
C GLY A 553 2.96 25.81 -13.97
N CYS A 554 3.86 25.80 -14.95
CA CYS A 554 5.22 25.30 -14.82
C CYS A 554 6.19 26.43 -14.45
N THR A 555 7.00 26.25 -13.41
CA THR A 555 8.09 27.18 -13.10
C THR A 555 9.36 26.78 -13.88
N PRO A 556 10.00 27.72 -14.60
CA PRO A 556 11.27 27.47 -15.26
C PRO A 556 12.34 27.06 -14.25
N ASP A 557 13.00 25.93 -14.51
CA ASP A 557 14.09 25.44 -13.66
C ASP A 557 15.45 25.89 -14.19
N GLN A 558 16.50 25.52 -13.46
CA GLN A 558 17.87 25.83 -13.84
C GLN A 558 18.25 25.26 -15.22
N GLN A 559 17.64 24.14 -15.64
CA GLN A 559 17.86 23.58 -16.97
C GLN A 559 17.14 24.37 -18.05
N SER A 560 15.91 24.82 -17.81
CA SER A 560 15.13 25.67 -18.73
C SER A 560 15.92 26.92 -19.11
N TYR A 561 16.44 27.62 -18.09
CA TYR A 561 17.28 28.81 -18.27
C TYR A 561 18.56 28.51 -19.06
N ASN A 562 19.24 27.41 -18.75
CA ASN A 562 20.48 27.05 -19.46
C ASN A 562 20.22 26.72 -20.93
N ILE A 563 19.17 25.96 -21.24
CA ILE A 563 18.81 25.56 -22.61
C ILE A 563 18.51 26.79 -23.46
N ILE A 564 17.65 27.69 -22.98
CA ILE A 564 17.22 28.85 -23.76
C ILE A 564 18.34 29.89 -23.93
N CYS A 565 19.12 30.19 -22.88
CA CYS A 565 20.23 31.15 -22.99
C CYS A 565 21.31 30.64 -23.96
N TYR A 566 21.64 29.36 -23.88
CA TYR A 566 22.59 28.73 -24.81
C TYR A 566 22.08 28.80 -26.25
N GLY A 567 20.81 28.44 -26.48
CA GLY A 567 20.19 28.48 -27.80
C GLY A 567 20.13 29.89 -28.40
N LEU A 568 19.71 30.89 -27.63
CA LEU A 568 19.63 32.29 -28.10
C LEU A 568 21.01 32.87 -28.43
N ARG A 569 22.04 32.55 -27.63
CA ARG A 569 23.42 32.97 -27.93
C ARG A 569 23.94 32.38 -29.23
N ASN A 570 23.71 31.09 -29.44
CA ASN A 570 24.10 30.42 -30.69
C ASN A 570 23.37 30.98 -31.91
N ALA A 571 22.15 31.49 -31.72
CA ALA A 571 21.37 32.15 -32.77
C ALA A 571 21.71 33.65 -32.95
N GLY A 572 22.67 34.20 -32.20
CA GLY A 572 23.05 35.61 -32.27
C GLY A 572 22.10 36.59 -31.57
N ARG A 573 21.06 36.11 -30.88
CA ARG A 573 20.09 36.93 -30.12
C ARG A 573 20.61 37.28 -28.72
N LEU A 574 21.73 38.00 -28.66
CA LEU A 574 22.46 38.29 -27.41
C LEU A 574 21.65 39.13 -26.41
N ASN A 575 20.85 40.08 -26.90
CA ASN A 575 20.02 40.93 -26.04
C ASN A 575 18.94 40.11 -25.33
N ASP A 576 18.25 39.21 -26.04
CA ASP A 576 17.23 38.35 -25.45
C ASP A 576 17.83 37.37 -24.45
N ALA A 577 19.02 36.83 -24.75
CA ALA A 577 19.77 35.99 -23.80
C ALA A 577 20.12 36.75 -22.50
N HIS A 578 20.53 38.02 -22.61
CA HIS A 578 20.80 38.86 -21.44
C HIS A 578 19.53 39.12 -20.61
N VAL A 579 18.39 39.38 -21.25
CA VAL A 579 17.10 39.57 -20.56
C VAL A 579 16.72 38.32 -19.77
N ILE A 580 16.89 37.13 -20.35
CA ILE A 580 16.59 35.87 -19.65
C ILE A 580 17.57 35.63 -18.49
N GLU A 581 18.86 35.95 -18.65
CA GLU A 581 19.84 35.82 -17.54
C GLU A 581 19.54 36.75 -16.37
N GLU A 582 19.09 37.97 -16.62
CA GLU A 582 18.63 38.88 -15.56
C GLU A 582 17.36 38.34 -14.88
N LYS A 583 16.42 37.78 -15.65
CA LYS A 583 15.24 37.10 -15.09
C LYS A 583 15.62 35.92 -14.19
N ARG A 584 16.62 35.11 -14.60
CA ARG A 584 17.16 34.01 -13.80
C ARG A 584 17.67 34.51 -12.44
N LYS A 585 18.44 35.60 -12.42
CA LYS A 585 18.97 36.18 -11.16
C LYS A 585 17.83 36.63 -10.24
N LEU A 586 16.81 37.29 -10.79
CA LEU A 586 15.63 37.74 -10.04
C LEU A 586 14.83 36.58 -9.43
N ASP A 587 14.65 35.49 -10.18
CA ASP A 587 13.90 34.33 -9.70
C ASP A 587 14.68 33.53 -8.64
N ILE A 588 16.02 33.46 -8.74
CA ILE A 588 16.87 32.89 -7.68
C ILE A 588 16.75 33.70 -6.38
N VAL A 589 16.76 35.03 -6.47
CA VAL A 589 16.61 35.92 -5.31
C VAL A 589 15.22 35.80 -4.66
N LYS A 590 14.16 35.60 -5.46
CA LYS A 590 12.80 35.31 -4.95
C LYS A 590 12.71 33.93 -4.30
N GLY A 591 13.36 32.92 -4.87
CA GLY A 591 13.46 31.58 -4.30
C GLY A 591 14.15 31.56 -2.93
N TRP A 592 15.24 32.31 -2.78
CA TRP A 592 15.94 32.49 -1.50
C TRP A 592 15.06 33.13 -0.42
N ARG A 593 14.22 34.11 -0.79
CA ARG A 593 13.30 34.77 0.15
C ARG A 593 12.13 33.88 0.61
N HIS A 594 11.81 32.82 -0.13
CA HIS A 594 10.80 31.83 0.27
C HIS A 594 11.40 30.68 1.08
N SER A 595 12.67 30.33 0.87
CA SER A 595 13.37 29.31 1.67
C SER A 595 13.92 29.81 3.01
N SER A 596 13.96 31.13 3.24
CA SER A 596 14.36 31.72 4.52
C SER A 596 13.18 32.06 5.45
N THR A 597 11.94 31.77 5.01
CA THR A 597 10.68 32.01 5.76
C THR A 597 9.80 30.76 5.86
N LEU A 598 10.31 29.60 5.43
CA LEU A 598 9.83 28.25 5.73
C LEU A 598 10.90 27.56 6.58
#